data_AF-A0A653ZDP2-F1
#
_entry.id   AF-A0A653ZDP2-F1
#
_cell.length_a   1.000
_cell.length_b   1.000
_cell.length_c   1.000
_cell.angle_alpha   90.00
_cell.angle_beta   90.00
_cell.angle_gamma   90.00
#
_symmetry.space_group_name_H-M   'P 1'
#
loop_
_entity.id
_entity.type
_entity.pdbx_description
1 polymer ?
#
loop_
_entity_poly.entity_id
_entity_poly.type
_entity_poly.pdbx_seq_one_letter_code
_entity_poly.pdbx_strand_id
1 'polypeptide(L)'
;MASKFVLDFPLTFLNPEEAAVIDALAAHIIPSEPGSPGAREAGVTEYIDKALGGFLRELQPVYRSGLIALADFTAGITEGRFHELSDGQQEEVVRQLAELSERDPSDFAGQFFRIVREHTVQGFFGDPAYGGNRGLVGWELVGFPGAQWGYTAEQMAPDFNTRTIPMLTIKDLYSRIGGAQ
;
A
#
# COMPACT_ATOMS: atom_id res chain seq x y z
N MET A 1 -3.23 6.38 19.70
CA MET A 1 -3.86 5.09 19.35
C MET A 1 -4.08 5.11 17.87
N ALA A 2 -3.47 4.18 17.13
CA ALA A 2 -3.75 4.05 15.70
C ALA A 2 -5.26 3.71 15.53
N SER A 3 -5.94 4.38 14.60
CA SER A 3 -7.35 4.10 14.33
C SER A 3 -7.49 2.64 13.89
N LYS A 4 -8.40 1.87 14.49
CA LYS A 4 -8.74 0.52 13.99
C LYS A 4 -9.20 0.61 12.53
N PHE A 5 -8.94 -0.45 11.76
CA PHE A 5 -9.40 -0.55 10.38
C PHE A 5 -10.91 -0.33 10.29
N VAL A 6 -11.32 0.56 9.39
CA VAL A 6 -12.72 0.83 9.05
C VAL A 6 -12.85 0.62 7.55
N LEU A 7 -13.67 -0.34 7.15
CA LEU A 7 -13.93 -0.60 5.74
C LEU A 7 -14.87 0.48 5.19
N ASP A 8 -14.33 1.40 4.39
CA ASP A 8 -15.05 2.52 3.77
C ASP A 8 -15.12 2.43 2.22
N PHE A 9 -14.65 1.31 1.65
CA PHE A 9 -14.68 1.01 0.21
C PHE A 9 -15.28 -0.38 -0.06
N PRO A 10 -15.85 -0.61 -1.25
CA PRO A 10 -16.32 -1.95 -1.64
C PRO A 10 -15.13 -2.87 -1.94
N LEU A 11 -15.19 -4.09 -1.42
CA LEU A 11 -14.20 -5.14 -1.71
C LEU A 11 -14.56 -5.88 -3.00
N THR A 12 -13.53 -6.22 -3.78
CA THR A 12 -13.61 -6.91 -5.07
C THR A 12 -13.10 -8.36 -4.94
N PHE A 13 -12.10 -8.60 -4.10
CA PHE A 13 -11.50 -9.92 -3.93
C PHE A 13 -11.44 -10.37 -2.47
N LEU A 14 -10.87 -9.55 -1.58
CA LEU A 14 -10.72 -9.87 -0.17
C LEU A 14 -12.10 -9.90 0.51
N ASN A 15 -12.23 -10.72 1.55
CA ASN A 15 -13.33 -10.54 2.49
C ASN A 15 -12.96 -9.50 3.57
N PRO A 16 -13.92 -9.01 4.38
CA PRO A 16 -13.64 -7.97 5.38
C PRO A 16 -12.56 -8.33 6.42
N GLU A 17 -12.46 -9.61 6.80
CA GLU A 17 -11.47 -10.07 7.77
C GLU A 17 -10.06 -10.09 7.16
N GLU A 18 -9.94 -10.59 5.94
CA GLU A 18 -8.67 -10.59 5.20
C GLU A 18 -8.21 -9.16 4.88
N ALA A 19 -9.14 -8.27 4.54
CA ALA A 19 -8.84 -6.85 4.37
C ALA A 19 -8.29 -6.22 5.66
N ALA A 20 -8.84 -6.57 6.83
CA ALA A 20 -8.33 -6.11 8.12
C ALA A 20 -6.91 -6.63 8.42
N VAL A 21 -6.59 -7.87 8.01
CA VAL A 21 -5.24 -8.43 8.12
C VAL A 21 -4.25 -7.70 7.22
N ILE A 22 -4.61 -7.48 5.95
CA ILE A 22 -3.77 -6.73 5.00
C ILE A 22 -3.58 -5.29 5.47
N ASP A 23 -4.63 -4.64 5.96
CA ASP A 23 -4.57 -3.28 6.49
C ASP A 23 -3.61 -3.16 7.68
N ALA A 24 -3.73 -4.07 8.65
CA ALA A 24 -2.82 -4.10 9.80
C ALA A 24 -1.37 -4.28 9.35
N LEU A 25 -1.11 -5.21 8.42
CA LEU A 25 0.25 -5.47 7.92
C LEU A 25 0.81 -4.25 7.17
N ALA A 26 0.01 -3.64 6.28
CA ALA A 26 0.41 -2.45 5.52
C ALA A 26 0.67 -1.25 6.44
N ALA A 27 -0.13 -1.06 7.50
CA ALA A 27 0.04 0.00 8.49
C ALA A 27 1.33 -0.14 9.32
N HIS A 28 1.90 -1.34 9.45
CA HIS A 28 3.23 -1.53 10.05
C HIS A 28 4.37 -1.39 9.05
N ILE A 29 4.11 -1.58 7.76
CA ILE A 29 5.11 -1.37 6.69
C ILE A 29 5.31 0.13 6.43
N ILE A 30 4.23 0.91 6.35
CA ILE A 30 4.27 2.38 6.24
C ILE A 30 3.33 2.96 7.31
N PRO A 31 3.85 3.23 8.52
CA PRO A 31 3.05 3.74 9.63
C PRO A 31 2.65 5.21 9.45
N SER A 32 1.54 5.57 10.07
CA SER A 32 1.08 6.95 10.16
C SER A 32 1.80 7.65 11.33
N GLU A 33 2.29 8.86 11.09
CA GLU A 33 2.89 9.73 12.11
C GLU A 33 2.16 11.09 12.15
N PRO A 34 2.29 11.88 13.23
CA PRO A 34 1.70 13.21 13.30
C PRO A 34 2.16 14.09 12.11
N GLY A 35 1.23 14.42 11.22
CA GLY A 35 1.50 15.22 10.02
C GLY A 35 2.09 14.44 8.84
N SER A 36 2.26 13.12 8.95
CA SER A 36 2.73 12.24 7.87
C SER A 36 1.78 11.04 7.72
N PRO A 37 0.82 11.11 6.77
CA PRO A 37 -0.13 10.02 6.52
C PRO A 37 0.58 8.71 6.14
N GLY A 38 0.07 7.58 6.62
CA GLY A 38 0.60 6.24 6.40
C GLY A 38 -0.24 5.42 5.41
N ALA A 39 0.00 4.11 5.37
CA ALA A 39 -0.66 3.19 4.44
C ALA A 39 -2.20 3.25 4.51
N ARG A 40 -2.77 3.48 5.70
CA ARG A 40 -4.21 3.60 5.92
C ARG A 40 -4.78 4.82 5.23
N GLU A 41 -4.22 5.99 5.50
CA GLU A 41 -4.69 7.25 4.91
C GLU A 41 -4.50 7.26 3.38
N ALA A 42 -3.43 6.62 2.89
CA ALA A 42 -3.18 6.46 1.48
C ALA A 42 -4.12 5.47 0.77
N GLY A 43 -4.94 4.69 1.50
CA GLY A 43 -5.84 3.71 0.88
C GLY A 43 -5.13 2.49 0.30
N VAL A 44 -3.99 2.07 0.88
CA VAL A 44 -3.20 0.94 0.37
C VAL A 44 -4.01 -0.36 0.30
N THR A 45 -4.85 -0.64 1.30
CA THR A 45 -5.70 -1.84 1.32
C THR A 45 -6.67 -1.88 0.15
N GLU A 46 -7.24 -0.72 -0.22
CA GLU A 46 -8.11 -0.58 -1.38
C GLU A 46 -7.36 -0.85 -2.69
N TYR A 47 -6.14 -0.33 -2.83
CA TYR A 47 -5.27 -0.65 -3.97
C TYR A 47 -5.03 -2.15 -4.09
N ILE A 48 -4.62 -2.81 -2.99
CA ILE A 48 -4.30 -4.25 -3.01
C ILE A 48 -5.53 -5.07 -3.41
N ASP A 49 -6.69 -4.80 -2.82
CA ASP A 49 -7.93 -5.50 -3.15
C ASP A 49 -8.33 -5.32 -4.63
N LYS A 50 -8.31 -4.07 -5.13
CA LYS A 50 -8.61 -3.77 -6.53
C LYS A 50 -7.63 -4.42 -7.50
N ALA A 51 -6.34 -4.37 -7.18
CA ALA A 51 -5.30 -4.98 -7.99
C ALA A 51 -5.52 -6.50 -8.09
N LEU A 52 -5.82 -7.17 -6.98
CA LEU A 52 -6.14 -8.61 -6.96
C LEU A 52 -7.45 -8.94 -7.68
N GLY A 53 -8.43 -8.04 -7.66
CA GLY A 53 -9.65 -8.15 -8.47
C GLY A 53 -9.41 -7.99 -9.98
N GLY A 54 -8.34 -7.28 -10.36
CA GLY A 54 -7.98 -6.90 -11.72
C GLY A 54 -6.64 -7.49 -12.19
N PHE A 55 -5.63 -6.61 -12.35
CA PHE A 55 -4.38 -6.95 -13.06
C PHE A 55 -3.43 -7.89 -12.29
N LEU A 56 -3.63 -8.10 -10.99
CA LEU A 56 -2.91 -9.08 -10.16
C LEU A 56 -3.75 -10.32 -9.86
N ARG A 57 -4.77 -10.63 -10.66
CA ARG A 57 -5.64 -11.80 -10.45
C ARG A 57 -4.87 -13.12 -10.30
N GLU A 58 -3.76 -13.29 -11.01
CA GLU A 58 -2.91 -14.49 -10.93
C GLU A 58 -2.31 -14.70 -9.52
N LEU A 59 -2.22 -13.65 -8.70
CA LEU A 59 -1.72 -13.71 -7.32
C LEU A 59 -2.80 -14.03 -6.29
N GLN A 60 -4.07 -14.16 -6.68
CA GLN A 60 -5.15 -14.50 -5.74
C GLN A 60 -4.88 -15.79 -4.93
N PRO A 61 -4.41 -16.91 -5.52
CA PRO A 61 -4.09 -18.11 -4.75
C PRO A 61 -2.95 -17.89 -3.76
N VAL A 62 -1.95 -17.08 -4.14
CA VAL A 62 -0.81 -16.72 -3.27
C VAL A 62 -1.30 -15.94 -2.06
N TYR A 63 -2.23 -14.99 -2.25
CA TYR A 63 -2.82 -14.23 -1.16
C TYR A 63 -3.64 -15.10 -0.20
N ARG A 64 -4.46 -16.02 -0.70
CA ARG A 64 -5.24 -16.94 0.16
C ARG A 64 -4.33 -17.81 1.01
N SER A 65 -3.34 -18.47 0.39
CA SER A 65 -2.38 -19.30 1.11
C SER A 65 -1.50 -18.48 2.05
N GLY A 66 -1.10 -17.28 1.63
CA GLY A 66 -0.26 -16.38 2.42
C GLY A 66 -0.97 -15.86 3.69
N LEU A 67 -2.26 -15.55 3.60
CA LEU A 67 -3.07 -15.15 4.76
C LEU A 67 -3.20 -16.28 5.79
N ILE A 68 -3.31 -17.54 5.33
CA ILE A 68 -3.27 -18.72 6.20
C ILE A 68 -1.88 -18.86 6.84
N ALA A 69 -0.81 -18.77 6.05
CA ALA A 69 0.56 -18.87 6.55
C ALA A 69 0.89 -17.77 7.57
N LEU A 70 0.39 -16.55 7.38
CA LEU A 70 0.51 -15.46 8.35
C LEU A 70 -0.26 -15.75 9.64
N ALA A 71 -1.46 -16.33 9.55
CA ALA A 71 -2.23 -16.74 10.72
C ALA A 71 -1.49 -17.84 11.52
N ASP A 72 -0.96 -18.85 10.84
CA ASP A 72 -0.16 -19.92 11.45
C ASP A 72 1.13 -19.38 12.10
N PHE A 73 1.83 -18.48 11.40
CA PHE A 73 3.02 -17.80 11.93
C PHE A 73 2.69 -16.98 13.18
N THR A 74 1.59 -16.24 13.16
CA THR A 74 1.11 -15.45 14.31
C THR A 74 0.82 -16.35 15.51
N ALA A 75 0.14 -17.48 15.29
CA ALA A 75 -0.18 -18.46 16.34
C ALA A 75 1.06 -19.11 16.96
N GLY A 76 2.18 -19.16 16.23
CA GLY A 76 3.48 -19.59 16.76
C GLY A 76 4.15 -18.59 17.71
N ILE A 77 3.70 -17.33 17.72
CA ILE A 77 4.28 -16.23 18.52
C ILE A 77 3.36 -15.86 19.69
N THR A 78 2.06 -15.72 19.44
CA THR A 78 1.08 -15.24 20.42
C THR A 78 -0.32 -15.79 20.15
N GLU A 79 -1.16 -15.80 21.18
CA GLU A 79 -2.59 -16.09 21.03
C GLU A 79 -3.33 -14.91 20.38
N GLY A 80 -4.34 -15.21 19.56
CA GLY A 80 -5.22 -14.23 18.92
C GLY A 80 -5.02 -14.10 17.40
N ARG A 81 -5.95 -13.42 16.74
CA ARG A 81 -5.86 -13.11 15.30
C ARG A 81 -4.98 -11.87 15.11
N PHE A 82 -4.07 -11.91 14.13
CA PHE A 82 -3.09 -10.84 13.88
C PHE A 82 -3.69 -9.42 13.94
N HIS A 83 -4.76 -9.16 13.19
CA HIS A 83 -5.41 -7.83 13.11
C HIS A 83 -6.15 -7.40 14.39
N GLU A 84 -6.33 -8.31 15.36
CA GLU A 84 -6.97 -8.05 16.66
C GLU A 84 -5.96 -7.90 17.81
N LEU A 85 -4.68 -8.22 17.56
CA LEU A 85 -3.60 -8.04 18.52
C LEU A 85 -3.40 -6.56 18.86
N SER A 86 -2.75 -6.29 20.00
CA SER A 86 -2.28 -4.95 20.32
C SER A 86 -1.19 -4.48 19.34
N ASP A 87 -1.03 -3.16 19.17
CA ASP A 87 -0.04 -2.58 18.25
C ASP A 87 1.37 -3.16 18.47
N GLY A 88 1.81 -3.31 19.72
CA GLY A 88 3.13 -3.88 20.04
C GLY A 88 3.26 -5.38 19.74
N GLN A 89 2.17 -6.15 19.86
CA GLN A 89 2.17 -7.56 19.45
C GLN A 89 2.18 -7.69 17.93
N GLN A 90 1.46 -6.81 17.21
CA GLN A 90 1.53 -6.77 15.75
C GLN A 90 2.93 -6.40 15.26
N GLU A 91 3.54 -5.38 15.86
CA GLU A 91 4.91 -4.96 15.57
C GLU A 91 5.90 -6.12 15.74
N GLU A 92 5.79 -6.87 16.84
CA GLU A 92 6.63 -8.03 17.10
C GLU A 92 6.46 -9.13 16.04
N VAL A 93 5.23 -9.45 15.65
CA VAL A 93 4.96 -10.41 14.56
C VAL A 93 5.55 -9.92 13.23
N VAL A 94 5.34 -8.66 12.88
CA VAL A 94 5.86 -8.08 11.62
C VAL A 94 7.39 -8.06 11.61
N ARG A 95 8.02 -7.71 12.74
CA ARG A 95 9.48 -7.73 12.91
C ARG A 95 10.04 -9.12 12.67
N GLN A 96 9.49 -10.14 13.36
CA GLN A 96 9.96 -11.52 13.18
C GLN A 96 9.71 -12.05 11.76
N LEU A 97 8.59 -11.66 11.14
CA LEU A 97 8.26 -12.05 9.77
C LEU A 97 9.20 -11.39 8.74
N ALA A 98 9.57 -10.14 8.96
CA ALA A 98 10.57 -9.44 8.16
C ALA A 98 11.94 -10.11 8.28
N GLU A 99 12.39 -10.41 9.49
CA GLU A 99 13.64 -11.16 9.75
C GLU A 99 13.63 -12.55 9.10
N LEU A 100 12.50 -13.27 9.17
CA LEU A 100 12.34 -14.56 8.50
C LEU A 100 12.49 -14.42 6.98
N SER A 101 11.87 -13.39 6.39
CA SER A 101 11.91 -13.15 4.94
C SER A 101 13.32 -12.90 4.39
N GLU A 102 14.23 -12.40 5.23
CA GLU A 102 15.64 -12.20 4.89
C GLU A 102 16.49 -13.44 5.20
N ARG A 103 16.26 -14.06 6.36
CA ARG A 103 17.03 -15.22 6.84
C ARG A 103 16.77 -16.48 6.01
N ASP A 104 15.53 -16.69 5.58
CA ASP A 104 15.15 -17.79 4.69
C ASP A 104 14.26 -17.28 3.55
N PRO A 105 14.85 -16.87 2.42
CA PRO A 105 14.10 -16.42 1.26
C PRO A 105 13.18 -17.48 0.64
N SER A 106 13.35 -18.76 1.02
CA SER A 106 12.51 -19.87 0.54
C SER A 106 11.27 -20.10 1.40
N ASP A 107 11.22 -19.53 2.61
CA ASP A 107 10.06 -19.61 3.49
C ASP A 107 8.85 -18.88 2.90
N PHE A 108 7.69 -19.55 2.90
CA PHE A 108 6.51 -19.03 2.23
C PHE A 108 5.85 -17.86 2.97
N ALA A 109 5.85 -17.84 4.32
CA ALA A 109 5.31 -16.72 5.08
C ALA A 109 6.19 -15.47 4.87
N GLY A 110 7.51 -15.66 4.87
CA GLY A 110 8.48 -14.62 4.52
C GLY A 110 8.30 -14.10 3.08
N GLN A 111 8.10 -14.98 2.10
CA GLN A 111 7.80 -14.57 0.72
C GLN A 111 6.49 -13.79 0.61
N PHE A 112 5.43 -14.24 1.30
CA PHE A 112 4.15 -13.54 1.32
C PHE A 112 4.29 -12.13 1.92
N PHE A 113 5.04 -11.97 3.02
CA PHE A 113 5.34 -10.65 3.58
C PHE A 113 6.02 -9.73 2.56
N ARG A 114 7.02 -10.22 1.81
CA ARG A 114 7.69 -9.42 0.78
C ARG A 114 6.73 -8.97 -0.32
N ILE A 115 5.79 -9.83 -0.72
CA ILE A 115 4.75 -9.49 -1.70
C ILE A 115 3.83 -8.40 -1.16
N VAL A 116 3.33 -8.53 0.07
CA VAL A 116 2.47 -7.49 0.67
C VAL A 116 3.24 -6.18 0.86
N ARG A 117 4.53 -6.24 1.24
CA ARG A 117 5.41 -5.07 1.33
C ARG A 117 5.58 -4.39 -0.01
N GLU A 118 5.84 -5.14 -1.07
CA GLU A 118 5.94 -4.59 -2.42
C GLU A 118 4.64 -3.91 -2.85
N HIS A 119 3.49 -4.57 -2.70
CA HIS A 119 2.21 -3.98 -3.06
C HIS A 119 1.81 -2.81 -2.15
N THR A 120 2.30 -2.77 -0.91
CA THR A 120 2.12 -1.62 -0.01
C THR A 120 2.87 -0.40 -0.55
N VAL A 121 4.12 -0.57 -0.98
CA VAL A 121 4.91 0.49 -1.62
C VAL A 121 4.25 0.95 -2.92
N GLN A 122 3.80 0.02 -3.77
CA GLN A 122 3.09 0.35 -5.01
C GLN A 122 1.78 1.11 -4.73
N GLY A 123 0.99 0.65 -3.76
CA GLY A 123 -0.26 1.31 -3.38
C GLY A 123 -0.03 2.68 -2.75
N PHE A 124 1.07 2.89 -2.05
CA PHE A 124 1.37 4.17 -1.40
C PHE A 124 1.93 5.21 -2.38
N PHE A 125 2.76 4.81 -3.34
CA PHE A 125 3.43 5.73 -4.28
C PHE A 125 2.89 5.70 -5.71
N GLY A 126 1.97 4.80 -6.03
CA GLY A 126 1.33 4.69 -7.35
C GLY A 126 0.36 5.84 -7.65
N ASP A 127 -0.13 5.91 -8.88
CA ASP A 127 -1.17 6.89 -9.23
C ASP A 127 -2.50 6.55 -8.51
N PRO A 128 -3.21 7.55 -7.95
CA PRO A 128 -4.48 7.30 -7.25
C PRO A 128 -5.58 6.68 -8.10
N ALA A 129 -5.46 6.72 -9.44
CA ALA A 129 -6.36 6.03 -10.34
C ALA A 129 -6.46 4.52 -10.07
N TYR A 130 -5.45 3.92 -9.41
CA TYR A 130 -5.44 2.51 -9.04
C TYR A 130 -6.04 2.21 -7.64
N GLY A 131 -6.50 3.24 -6.91
CA GLY A 131 -7.18 3.10 -5.61
C GLY A 131 -6.30 3.33 -4.38
N GLY A 132 -4.99 3.47 -4.55
CA GLY A 132 -4.04 3.84 -3.50
C GLY A 132 -3.68 5.33 -3.55
N ASN A 133 -2.59 5.70 -2.87
CA ASN A 133 -2.02 7.05 -2.81
C ASN A 133 -3.08 8.16 -2.69
N ARG A 134 -4.12 7.91 -1.89
CA ARG A 134 -5.28 8.79 -1.76
C ARG A 134 -4.82 10.16 -1.28
N GLY A 135 -5.33 11.21 -1.92
CA GLY A 135 -4.92 12.57 -1.61
C GLY A 135 -3.48 12.90 -2.01
N LEU A 136 -2.82 12.06 -2.83
CA LEU A 136 -1.45 12.26 -3.31
C LEU A 136 -0.38 12.23 -2.18
N VAL A 137 -0.72 11.69 -1.01
CA VAL A 137 0.12 11.75 0.19
C VAL A 137 1.51 11.14 -0.01
N GLY A 138 1.63 10.05 -0.77
CA GLY A 138 2.91 9.45 -1.09
C GLY A 138 3.74 10.27 -2.07
N TRP A 139 3.09 10.96 -3.02
CA TRP A 139 3.79 11.88 -3.93
C TRP A 139 4.25 13.15 -3.24
N GLU A 140 3.43 13.72 -2.38
CA GLU A 140 3.79 14.85 -1.52
C GLU A 140 5.00 14.52 -0.65
N LEU A 141 5.00 13.34 -0.02
CA LEU A 141 6.08 12.88 0.85
C LEU A 141 7.45 12.88 0.14
N VAL A 142 7.53 12.37 -1.09
CA VAL A 142 8.79 12.28 -1.83
C VAL A 142 9.05 13.49 -2.74
N GLY A 143 8.11 14.43 -2.81
CA GLY A 143 8.19 15.59 -3.70
C GLY A 143 8.08 15.23 -5.19
N PHE A 144 7.35 14.16 -5.53
CA PHE A 144 7.08 13.79 -6.91
C PHE A 144 6.07 14.77 -7.52
N PRO A 145 6.35 15.39 -8.68
CA PRO A 145 5.50 16.44 -9.26
C PRO A 145 4.21 15.91 -9.93
N GLY A 146 3.82 14.67 -9.64
CA GLY A 146 2.71 13.98 -10.30
C GLY A 146 3.01 13.52 -11.73
N ALA A 147 2.01 12.93 -12.37
CA ALA A 147 2.11 12.42 -13.72
C ALA A 147 2.31 13.57 -14.73
N GLN A 148 3.19 13.36 -15.72
CA GLN A 148 3.51 14.34 -16.76
C GLN A 148 3.53 13.67 -18.14
N TRP A 149 3.00 14.34 -19.18
CA TRP A 149 3.21 13.91 -20.58
C TRP A 149 4.63 14.16 -21.07
N GLY A 150 5.30 15.14 -20.46
CA GLY A 150 6.64 15.58 -20.77
C GLY A 150 6.95 16.87 -20.00
N TYR A 151 8.21 17.27 -20.02
CA TYR A 151 8.67 18.52 -19.43
C TYR A 151 9.03 19.53 -20.52
N THR A 152 8.74 20.80 -20.26
CA THR A 152 9.23 21.91 -21.10
C THR A 152 10.74 22.12 -20.91
N ALA A 153 11.39 22.82 -21.84
CA ALA A 153 12.81 23.15 -21.71
C ALA A 153 13.13 23.95 -20.43
N GLU A 154 12.22 24.84 -20.00
CA GLU A 154 12.33 25.59 -18.74
C GLU A 154 12.26 24.65 -17.53
N GLN A 155 11.31 23.71 -17.52
CA GLN A 155 11.18 22.73 -16.44
C GLN A 155 12.35 21.75 -16.34
N MET A 156 13.11 21.58 -17.42
CA MET A 156 14.33 20.75 -17.46
C MET A 156 15.60 21.51 -17.07
N ALA A 157 15.50 22.82 -16.77
CA ALA A 157 16.66 23.58 -16.33
C ALA A 157 17.19 23.05 -14.98
N PRO A 158 18.52 23.03 -14.75
CA PRO A 158 19.13 22.45 -13.53
C PRO A 158 18.57 22.98 -12.20
N ASP A 159 18.15 24.25 -12.17
CA ASP A 159 17.67 24.94 -10.97
C ASP A 159 16.15 25.04 -10.88
N PHE A 160 15.41 24.37 -11.79
CA PHE A 160 13.96 24.42 -11.78
C PHE A 160 13.38 23.68 -10.57
N ASN A 161 12.56 24.37 -9.77
CA ASN A 161 11.89 23.74 -8.64
C ASN A 161 10.66 22.94 -9.10
N THR A 162 10.84 21.62 -9.25
CA THR A 162 9.76 20.70 -9.67
C THR A 162 8.54 20.69 -8.75
N ARG A 163 8.68 21.10 -7.49
CA ARG A 163 7.55 21.21 -6.55
C ARG A 163 6.56 22.34 -6.89
N THR A 164 6.93 23.22 -7.82
CA THR A 164 6.04 24.25 -8.36
C THR A 164 5.11 23.72 -9.45
N ILE A 165 5.38 22.53 -9.98
CA ILE A 165 4.51 21.88 -10.97
C ILE A 165 3.25 21.41 -10.24
N PRO A 166 2.04 21.75 -10.74
CA PRO A 166 0.81 21.19 -10.18
C PRO A 166 0.84 19.66 -10.27
N MET A 167 0.64 18.99 -9.14
CA MET A 167 0.53 17.53 -9.13
C MET A 167 -0.76 17.12 -9.83
N LEU A 168 -0.62 16.30 -10.86
CA LEU A 168 -1.72 15.76 -11.65
C LEU A 168 -1.69 14.25 -11.60
N THR A 169 -2.86 13.64 -11.46
CA THR A 169 -3.03 12.21 -11.71
C THR A 169 -3.10 11.93 -13.21
N ILE A 170 -2.93 10.68 -13.60
CA ILE A 170 -3.18 10.20 -14.96
C ILE A 170 -4.61 10.56 -15.40
N LYS A 171 -5.59 10.48 -14.49
CA LYS A 171 -6.98 10.90 -14.77
C LYS A 171 -7.09 12.38 -15.10
N ASP A 172 -6.36 13.24 -14.37
CA ASP A 172 -6.33 14.68 -14.64
C ASP A 172 -5.68 14.96 -16.00
N LEU A 173 -4.59 14.25 -16.32
CA LEU A 173 -3.93 14.36 -17.62
C LEU A 173 -4.84 14.01 -18.80
N TYR A 174 -5.56 12.89 -18.72
CA TYR A 174 -6.51 12.49 -19.77
C TYR A 174 -7.69 13.47 -19.89
N SER A 175 -8.19 13.99 -18.77
CA SER A 175 -9.30 14.96 -18.77
C SER A 175 -8.91 16.26 -19.48
N ARG A 176 -7.64 16.68 -19.38
CA ARG A 176 -7.13 17.88 -20.07
C ARG A 176 -7.03 17.73 -21.59
N ILE A 177 -6.82 16.51 -22.09
CA ILE A 177 -6.81 16.24 -23.53
C ILE A 177 -8.24 16.10 -24.06
N GLY A 178 -9.12 15.45 -23.30
CA GLY A 178 -10.52 15.22 -23.70
C GLY A 178 -11.46 16.44 -23.58
N GLY A 179 -11.05 17.49 -22.85
CA GLY A 179 -11.80 18.73 -22.63
C GLY A 179 -11.59 19.83 -23.67
N ALA A 180 -10.84 19.57 -24.74
CA ALA A 180 -10.74 20.47 -25.90
C ALA A 180 -11.85 20.14 -26.92
N GLN A 181 -13.11 20.39 -26.55
CA GLN A 181 -14.23 20.55 -27.47
C GLN A 181 -15.06 21.77 -27.07
#